data_AF-A0A3M6U6V6-F1
#
_entry.id   AF-A0A3M6U6V6-F1
#
_cell.length_a   1.000
_cell.length_b   1.000
_cell.length_c   1.000
_cell.angle_alpha   90.00
_cell.angle_beta   90.00
_cell.angle_gamma   90.00
#
_symmetry.space_group_name_H-M   'P 1'
#
loop_
_entity.id
_entity.type
_entity.pdbx_description
1 polymer ?
#
loop_
_entity_poly.entity_id
_entity_poly.type
_entity_poly.pdbx_seq_one_letter_code
_entity_poly.pdbx_strand_id
1 'polypeptide(L)'
;ALSHNEIVEIPANVFSKLKSLKTLYLDDNKIENIQPGAFSGLTNLKNLRDDHPVQTCLLTNLAVADFLMGVCSRLTLRGTYIICTVVWLCGTAIAVVPALDTPYFFNEERRYGFYGRSSVCLPLQLSSERLAGWEYSVGLFIGLNLAAFLFIMLAYISIIVKVSKSQRRVKAHGESEVSLNSIKRESALARRVLAIILTDFSCWIPVIILSILALTGKFHDEQGVAYVWFAVFVLPVNSSVNPVLYTFSTPKVRIVLVGWFYCLVTRCKWFSCKKRSDGIAISEIF
;
A
#
# COMPACT_ATOMS: atom_id res chain seq x y z
N ALA A 1 -11.25 22.64 -33.73
CA ALA A 1 -12.14 23.23 -32.70
C ALA A 1 -13.48 22.52 -32.80
N LEU A 2 -14.10 22.21 -31.66
CA LEU A 2 -15.46 21.64 -31.60
C LEU A 2 -16.43 22.64 -30.97
N SER A 3 -16.02 23.90 -30.83
CA SER A 3 -16.85 24.95 -30.30
C SER A 3 -18.01 25.29 -31.23
N HIS A 4 -19.08 25.87 -30.68
CA HIS A 4 -20.26 26.30 -31.43
C HIS A 4 -21.00 25.15 -32.14
N ASN A 5 -21.15 24.01 -31.46
CA ASN A 5 -21.95 22.89 -31.98
C ASN A 5 -23.09 22.57 -31.01
N GLU A 6 -23.97 21.66 -31.41
CA GLU A 6 -25.05 21.17 -30.56
C GLU A 6 -24.68 19.88 -29.84
N ILE A 7 -23.41 19.72 -29.44
CA ILE A 7 -22.94 18.49 -28.80
C ILE A 7 -23.56 18.39 -27.41
N VAL A 8 -24.36 17.34 -27.20
CA VAL A 8 -25.02 17.05 -25.91
C VAL A 8 -24.23 16.07 -25.05
N GLU A 9 -23.56 15.10 -25.68
CA GLU A 9 -22.78 14.07 -24.99
C GLU A 9 -21.40 13.90 -25.61
N ILE A 10 -20.37 13.76 -24.76
CA ILE A 10 -19.03 13.37 -25.18
C ILE A 10 -18.76 11.91 -24.77
N PRO A 11 -18.71 10.96 -25.72
CA PRO A 11 -18.50 9.56 -25.42
C PRO A 11 -17.05 9.23 -25.02
N ALA A 12 -16.86 8.10 -24.34
CA ALA A 12 -15.55 7.66 -23.89
C ALA A 12 -14.59 7.40 -25.07
N ASN A 13 -13.30 7.74 -24.90
CA ASN A 13 -12.24 7.50 -25.88
C ASN A 13 -12.41 8.16 -27.26
N VAL A 14 -13.35 9.10 -27.42
CA VAL A 14 -13.58 9.77 -28.71
C VAL A 14 -12.35 10.51 -29.22
N PHE A 15 -11.51 11.01 -28.30
CA PHE A 15 -10.27 11.71 -28.62
C PHE A 15 -9.00 10.84 -28.52
N SER A 16 -9.16 9.52 -28.37
CA SER A 16 -8.04 8.59 -28.11
C SER A 16 -6.95 8.56 -29.17
N LYS A 17 -7.29 8.92 -30.41
CA LYS A 17 -6.36 8.98 -31.54
C LYS A 17 -5.63 10.32 -31.65
N LEU A 18 -6.09 11.37 -30.96
CA LEU A 18 -5.60 12.75 -31.10
C LEU A 18 -4.44 13.06 -30.14
N LYS A 19 -3.41 12.22 -30.14
CA LYS A 19 -2.29 12.29 -29.18
C LYS A 19 -1.48 13.59 -29.24
N SER A 20 -1.47 14.27 -30.39
CA SER A 20 -0.72 15.51 -30.63
C SER A 20 -1.53 16.79 -30.34
N LEU A 21 -2.81 16.67 -29.96
CA LEU A 21 -3.68 17.81 -29.77
C LEU A 21 -3.28 18.62 -28.52
N LYS A 22 -2.98 19.90 -28.71
CA LYS A 22 -2.54 20.82 -27.63
C LYS A 22 -3.66 21.69 -27.08
N THR A 23 -4.67 21.99 -27.89
CA THR A 23 -5.76 22.88 -27.51
C THR A 23 -7.07 22.32 -28.03
N LEU A 24 -8.08 22.25 -27.16
CA LEU A 24 -9.42 21.81 -27.48
C LEU A 24 -10.42 22.88 -27.04
N TYR A 25 -11.28 23.26 -27.98
CA TYR A 25 -12.34 24.25 -27.81
C TYR A 25 -13.68 23.50 -27.84
N LEU A 26 -14.42 23.58 -26.74
CA LEU A 26 -15.76 23.01 -26.53
C LEU A 26 -16.77 24.09 -26.10
N ASP A 27 -16.35 25.35 -26.03
CA ASP A 27 -17.18 26.53 -25.83
C ASP A 27 -18.39 26.56 -26.78
N ASP A 28 -19.48 27.16 -26.32
CA ASP A 28 -20.75 27.21 -27.07
C ASP A 28 -21.27 25.83 -27.53
N ASN A 29 -21.31 24.84 -26.63
CA ASN A 29 -22.03 23.58 -26.85
C ASN A 29 -23.14 23.36 -25.82
N LYS A 30 -23.97 22.33 -26.04
CA LYS A 30 -25.07 21.91 -25.15
C LYS A 30 -24.67 20.71 -24.28
N ILE A 31 -23.40 20.63 -23.85
CA ILE A 31 -22.85 19.42 -23.22
C ILE A 31 -23.49 19.22 -21.84
N GLU A 32 -24.31 18.18 -21.72
CA GLU A 32 -24.92 17.77 -20.44
C GLU A 32 -24.18 16.58 -19.81
N ASN A 33 -23.54 15.74 -20.63
CA ASN A 33 -22.92 14.50 -20.18
C ASN A 33 -21.54 14.26 -20.81
N ILE A 34 -20.53 14.01 -19.97
CA ILE A 34 -19.18 13.63 -20.41
C ILE A 34 -18.87 12.25 -19.84
N GLN A 35 -18.71 11.27 -20.71
CA GLN A 35 -18.41 9.91 -20.25
C GLN A 35 -17.00 9.82 -19.63
N PRO A 36 -16.81 9.00 -18.58
CA PRO A 36 -15.50 8.78 -17.99
C PRO A 36 -14.48 8.30 -19.02
N GLY A 37 -13.38 9.04 -19.18
CA GLY A 37 -12.36 8.72 -20.18
C GLY A 37 -12.63 9.28 -21.58
N ALA A 38 -13.59 10.20 -21.75
CA ALA A 38 -13.80 10.94 -23.00
C ALA A 38 -12.51 11.58 -23.56
N PHE A 39 -11.70 12.17 -22.67
CA PHE A 39 -10.41 12.79 -23.00
C PHE A 39 -9.20 11.83 -22.92
N SER A 40 -9.45 10.53 -22.76
CA SER A 40 -8.40 9.51 -22.78
C SER A 40 -7.64 9.57 -24.11
N GLY A 41 -6.31 9.60 -24.07
CA GLY A 41 -5.42 9.69 -25.23
C GLY A 41 -4.99 11.12 -25.63
N LEU A 42 -5.55 12.16 -25.02
CA LEU A 42 -5.10 13.56 -25.18
C LEU A 42 -3.86 13.88 -24.34
N THR A 43 -2.76 13.15 -24.58
CA THR A 43 -1.54 13.21 -23.76
C THR A 43 -0.79 14.54 -23.80
N ASN A 44 -1.03 15.38 -24.80
CA ASN A 44 -0.33 16.66 -25.01
C ASN A 44 -1.24 17.89 -24.86
N LEU A 45 -2.47 17.72 -24.35
CA LEU A 45 -3.43 18.81 -24.21
C LEU A 45 -2.98 19.77 -23.10
N LYS A 46 -2.90 21.06 -23.42
CA LYS A 46 -2.49 22.13 -22.50
C LYS A 46 -3.66 23.05 -22.13
N ASN A 47 -4.52 23.34 -23.11
CA ASN A 47 -5.62 24.28 -22.94
C ASN A 47 -6.94 23.63 -23.35
N LEU A 48 -7.90 23.59 -22.43
CA LEU A 48 -9.29 23.21 -22.67
C LEU A 48 -10.15 24.44 -22.40
N ARG A 49 -10.96 24.86 -23.38
CA ARG A 49 -11.93 25.95 -23.22
C ARG A 49 -13.34 25.38 -23.31
N ASP A 50 -14.14 25.61 -22.27
CA ASP A 50 -15.54 25.19 -22.15
C ASP A 50 -16.27 26.30 -21.37
N ASP A 51 -17.50 26.63 -21.76
CA ASP A 51 -18.30 27.71 -21.15
C ASP A 51 -19.17 27.24 -19.98
N HIS A 52 -19.37 25.92 -19.82
CA HIS A 52 -20.15 25.37 -18.72
C HIS A 52 -19.28 25.16 -17.47
N PRO A 53 -19.86 25.15 -16.25
CA PRO A 53 -19.13 24.84 -15.02
C PRO A 53 -18.81 23.34 -14.90
N VAL A 54 -18.19 22.75 -15.94
CA VAL A 54 -17.55 21.44 -15.94
C VAL A 54 -16.49 21.37 -14.83
N GLN A 55 -15.92 22.53 -14.47
CA GLN A 55 -15.01 22.71 -13.33
C GLN A 55 -15.63 22.26 -11.99
N THR A 56 -16.93 22.48 -11.75
CA THR A 56 -17.54 22.30 -10.42
C THR A 56 -17.87 20.83 -10.10
N CYS A 57 -18.21 20.04 -11.13
CA CYS A 57 -18.38 18.59 -10.98
C CYS A 57 -17.02 17.85 -10.92
N LEU A 58 -15.98 18.45 -11.54
CA LEU A 58 -14.60 17.98 -11.47
C LEU A 58 -13.97 18.26 -10.08
N LEU A 59 -14.23 19.44 -9.49
CA LEU A 59 -13.58 19.93 -8.26
C LEU A 59 -13.99 19.18 -6.98
N THR A 60 -15.22 18.67 -6.87
CA THR A 60 -15.64 17.96 -5.64
C THR A 60 -15.05 16.56 -5.52
N ASN A 61 -14.65 15.95 -6.63
CA ASN A 61 -13.92 14.69 -6.63
C ASN A 61 -12.39 14.87 -6.69
N LEU A 62 -11.87 16.03 -7.13
CA LEU A 62 -10.43 16.23 -7.31
C LEU A 62 -9.64 16.49 -6.03
N ALA A 63 -10.17 17.09 -4.97
CA ALA A 63 -9.32 17.30 -3.78
C ALA A 63 -8.91 15.98 -3.11
N VAL A 64 -9.85 15.04 -3.02
CA VAL A 64 -9.61 13.69 -2.48
C VAL A 64 -8.94 12.80 -3.54
N ALA A 65 -9.33 12.94 -4.82
CA ALA A 65 -8.68 12.19 -5.88
C ALA A 65 -7.25 12.68 -6.13
N ASP A 66 -6.90 13.96 -6.18
CA ASP A 66 -5.53 14.46 -6.35
C ASP A 66 -4.63 14.08 -5.17
N PHE A 67 -5.15 14.12 -3.94
CA PHE A 67 -4.46 13.56 -2.77
C PHE A 67 -4.22 12.05 -2.94
N LEU A 68 -5.16 11.30 -3.52
CA LEU A 68 -5.05 9.86 -3.80
C LEU A 68 -4.42 9.49 -5.17
N MET A 69 -4.30 10.43 -6.11
CA MET A 69 -3.91 10.26 -7.52
C MET A 69 -2.50 10.78 -7.75
N GLY A 70 -1.98 11.67 -6.88
CA GLY A 70 -0.54 11.84 -6.72
C GLY A 70 0.16 10.50 -6.42
N VAL A 71 -0.51 9.62 -5.67
CA VAL A 71 -0.06 8.25 -5.36
C VAL A 71 -0.28 7.25 -6.53
N CYS A 72 -1.22 7.52 -7.44
CA CYS A 72 -1.52 6.64 -8.59
C CYS A 72 -0.79 7.01 -9.90
N SER A 73 0.05 8.05 -9.90
CA SER A 73 0.97 8.26 -11.02
C SER A 73 1.94 7.08 -11.10
N ARG A 74 2.28 6.61 -12.31
CA ARG A 74 3.31 5.57 -12.45
C ARG A 74 4.59 6.12 -11.84
N LEU A 75 5.02 5.54 -10.72
CA LEU A 75 6.18 6.01 -10.00
C LEU A 75 7.40 5.88 -10.91
N THR A 76 8.02 7.02 -11.23
CA THR A 76 9.24 7.00 -12.04
C THR A 76 10.38 6.47 -11.19
N LEU A 77 11.40 5.88 -11.84
CA LEU A 77 12.58 5.38 -11.13
C LEU A 77 13.25 6.49 -10.30
N ARG A 78 13.33 7.71 -10.85
CA ARG A 78 13.83 8.90 -10.13
C ARG A 78 12.97 9.24 -8.91
N GLY A 79 11.64 9.24 -9.06
CA GLY A 79 10.73 9.48 -7.94
C GLY A 79 10.85 8.41 -6.84
N THR A 80 11.02 7.15 -7.23
CA THR A 80 11.23 6.03 -6.29
C THR A 80 12.50 6.23 -5.46
N TYR A 81 13.62 6.58 -6.09
CA TYR A 81 14.86 6.87 -5.38
C TYR A 81 14.71 8.01 -4.38
N ILE A 82 14.08 9.13 -4.79
CA ILE A 82 13.85 10.28 -3.91
C ILE A 82 13.03 9.86 -2.69
N ILE A 83 11.92 9.15 -2.89
CA ILE A 83 11.07 8.69 -1.79
C ILE A 83 11.84 7.76 -0.85
N CYS A 84 12.58 6.79 -1.38
CA CYS A 84 13.39 5.89 -0.57
C CYS A 84 14.44 6.66 0.25
N THR A 85 15.14 7.63 -0.34
CA THR A 85 16.12 8.45 0.37
C THR A 85 15.47 9.25 1.49
N VAL A 86 14.31 9.88 1.25
CA VAL A 86 13.58 10.62 2.29
C VAL A 86 13.15 9.69 3.44
N VAL A 87 12.59 8.52 3.12
CA VAL A 87 12.18 7.53 4.13
C VAL A 87 13.36 7.07 4.98
N TRP A 88 14.52 6.80 4.37
CA TRP A 88 15.73 6.43 5.09
C TRP A 88 16.26 7.55 5.99
N LEU A 89 16.27 8.80 5.51
CA LEU A 89 16.71 9.95 6.29
C LEU A 89 15.78 10.18 7.49
N CYS A 90 14.46 10.15 7.28
CA CYS A 90 13.48 10.28 8.36
C CYS A 90 13.59 9.14 9.37
N GLY A 91 13.69 7.88 8.91
CA GLY A 91 13.85 6.71 9.79
C GLY A 91 15.14 6.76 10.60
N THR A 92 16.25 7.19 9.99
CA THR A 92 17.54 7.36 10.68
C THR A 92 17.45 8.47 11.72
N ALA A 93 16.84 9.62 11.37
CA ALA A 93 16.64 10.70 12.33
C ALA A 93 15.79 10.24 13.53
N ILE A 94 14.70 9.52 13.27
CA ILE A 94 13.84 8.95 14.32
C ILE A 94 14.62 8.00 15.25
N ALA A 95 15.54 7.19 14.70
CA ALA A 95 16.35 6.28 15.50
C ALA A 95 17.51 6.97 16.26
N VAL A 96 18.08 8.03 15.70
CA VAL A 96 19.27 8.69 16.28
C VAL A 96 18.91 9.78 17.27
N VAL A 97 17.80 10.51 17.08
CA VAL A 97 17.38 11.60 17.97
C VAL A 97 17.33 11.18 19.45
N PRO A 98 16.77 10.01 19.83
CA PRO A 98 16.75 9.59 21.23
C PRO A 98 18.09 9.10 21.78
N ALA A 99 19.06 8.85 20.89
CA ALA A 99 20.43 8.53 21.28
C ALA A 99 21.28 9.79 21.55
N LEU A 100 20.78 10.97 21.18
CA LEU A 100 21.40 12.23 21.57
C LEU A 100 21.17 12.46 23.06
N ASP A 101 22.25 12.80 23.78
CA ASP A 101 22.27 13.00 25.23
C ASP A 101 21.58 14.32 25.63
N THR A 102 20.27 14.38 25.37
CA THR A 102 19.43 15.51 25.73
C THR A 102 18.72 15.22 27.06
N PRO A 103 18.45 16.24 27.89
CA PRO A 103 17.76 16.05 29.17
C PRO A 103 16.36 15.42 29.04
N TYR A 104 15.77 15.45 27.85
CA TYR A 104 14.47 14.83 27.58
C TYR A 104 14.54 13.29 27.43
N PHE A 105 15.64 12.78 26.88
CA PHE A 105 15.85 11.35 26.61
C PHE A 105 16.76 10.66 27.62
N PHE A 106 17.44 11.43 28.47
CA PHE A 106 18.33 10.93 29.51
C PHE A 106 17.74 11.14 30.90
N ASN A 107 17.78 10.11 31.75
CA ASN A 107 17.35 10.21 33.15
C ASN A 107 18.58 10.22 34.07
N GLU A 108 18.84 11.37 34.71
CA GLU A 108 19.98 11.54 35.61
C GLU A 108 19.87 10.71 36.89
N GLU A 109 18.67 10.51 37.44
CA GLU A 109 18.45 9.75 38.67
C GLU A 109 18.74 8.26 38.49
N ARG A 110 18.32 7.69 37.36
CA ARG A 110 18.49 6.25 37.07
C ARG A 110 19.71 5.91 36.22
N ARG A 111 20.47 6.92 35.76
CA ARG A 111 21.72 6.82 34.97
C ARG A 111 21.62 5.95 33.70
N TYR A 112 20.48 5.98 33.02
CA TYR A 112 20.33 5.36 31.71
C TYR A 112 19.56 6.25 30.74
N GLY A 113 19.91 6.16 29.46
CA GLY A 113 19.23 6.86 28.37
C GLY A 113 18.02 6.09 27.83
N PHE A 114 17.34 6.69 26.86
CA PHE A 114 16.08 6.21 26.27
C PHE A 114 16.08 4.73 25.86
N TYR A 115 17.11 4.27 25.14
CA TYR A 115 17.24 2.86 24.74
C TYR A 115 17.68 1.95 25.88
N GLY A 116 18.37 2.48 26.89
CA GLY A 116 18.86 1.73 28.05
C GLY A 116 17.78 1.35 29.06
N ARG A 117 16.53 1.79 28.87
CA ARG A 117 15.42 1.48 29.76
C ARG A 117 14.94 0.03 29.71
N SER A 118 15.44 -0.77 28.76
CA SER A 118 15.09 -2.17 28.57
C SER A 118 16.29 -3.00 28.19
N SER A 119 16.32 -4.27 28.61
CA SER A 119 17.37 -5.25 28.28
C SER A 119 17.48 -5.56 26.79
N VAL A 120 16.42 -5.32 26.01
CA VAL A 120 16.37 -5.54 24.56
C VAL A 120 16.58 -4.26 23.74
N CYS A 121 16.91 -3.15 24.40
CA CYS A 121 17.12 -1.84 23.78
C CYS A 121 15.92 -1.33 22.96
N LEU A 122 14.70 -1.75 23.30
CA LEU A 122 13.47 -1.33 22.63
C LEU A 122 12.67 -0.40 23.55
N PRO A 123 12.40 0.84 23.15
CA PRO A 123 11.65 1.77 23.99
C PRO A 123 10.15 1.61 23.74
N LEU A 124 9.60 0.44 24.05
CA LEU A 124 8.16 0.20 23.95
C LEU A 124 7.46 0.62 25.27
N GLN A 125 6.35 1.35 25.18
CA GLN A 125 5.62 1.86 26.35
C GLN A 125 4.54 0.85 26.78
N LEU A 126 4.93 -0.16 27.56
CA LEU A 126 4.01 -1.15 28.15
C LEU A 126 3.92 -1.05 29.69
N SER A 127 4.74 -0.18 30.29
CA SER A 127 4.67 0.13 31.71
C SER A 127 3.84 1.40 31.95
N SER A 128 3.19 1.46 33.12
CA SER A 128 2.47 2.64 33.62
C SER A 128 3.44 3.76 34.05
N GLU A 129 4.73 3.47 34.26
CA GLU A 129 5.74 4.47 34.59
C GLU A 129 6.06 5.38 33.38
N ARG A 130 5.94 6.70 33.59
CA ARG A 130 6.24 7.73 32.59
C ARG A 130 7.73 8.08 32.57
N LEU A 131 8.53 7.19 32.00
CA LEU A 131 9.98 7.34 31.87
C LEU A 131 10.37 8.48 30.92
N ALA A 132 11.63 8.91 30.95
CA ALA A 132 12.17 9.91 30.01
C ALA A 132 11.89 9.50 28.55
N GLY A 133 11.40 10.45 27.74
CA GLY A 133 11.00 10.22 26.36
C GLY A 133 9.72 9.38 26.15
N TRP A 134 8.89 9.15 27.18
CA TRP A 134 7.67 8.33 27.03
C TRP A 134 6.70 8.88 25.96
N GLU A 135 6.54 10.19 25.84
CA GLU A 135 5.65 10.80 24.84
C GLU A 135 6.15 10.52 23.42
N TYR A 136 7.47 10.56 23.22
CA TYR A 136 8.11 10.20 21.96
C TYR A 136 7.88 8.73 21.59
N SER A 137 7.98 7.82 22.57
CA SER A 137 7.70 6.39 22.36
C SER A 137 6.24 6.16 21.95
N VAL A 138 5.30 6.78 22.67
CA VAL A 138 3.86 6.70 22.39
C VAL A 138 3.54 7.31 21.03
N GLY A 139 4.10 8.48 20.74
CA GLY A 139 3.93 9.18 19.47
C GLY A 139 4.37 8.33 18.27
N LEU A 140 5.51 7.64 18.35
CA LEU A 140 6.00 6.78 17.28
C LEU A 140 5.27 5.44 17.17
N PHE A 141 5.29 4.65 18.24
CA PHE A 141 4.82 3.25 18.18
C PHE A 141 3.30 3.13 18.15
N ILE A 142 2.59 4.14 18.67
CA ILE A 142 1.13 4.16 18.70
C ILE A 142 0.60 5.19 17.70
N GLY A 143 0.98 6.45 17.85
CA GLY A 143 0.43 7.54 17.05
C GLY A 143 0.73 7.42 15.55
N LEU A 144 2.01 7.46 15.18
CA LEU A 144 2.46 7.36 13.79
C LEU A 144 2.07 6.03 13.17
N ASN A 145 2.19 4.94 13.93
CA ASN A 145 1.82 3.60 13.47
C ASN A 145 0.31 3.49 13.15
N LEU A 146 -0.57 3.96 14.05
CA LEU A 146 -2.01 4.01 13.80
C LEU A 146 -2.36 4.89 12.60
N ALA A 147 -1.72 6.06 12.49
CA ALA A 147 -1.92 6.94 11.34
C ALA A 147 -1.50 6.28 10.02
N ALA A 148 -0.35 5.60 9.99
CA ALA A 148 0.13 4.84 8.85
C ALA A 148 -0.86 3.71 8.48
N PHE A 149 -1.36 2.96 9.46
CA PHE A 149 -2.36 1.92 9.22
C PHE A 149 -3.65 2.45 8.62
N LEU A 150 -4.19 3.54 9.16
CA LEU A 150 -5.41 4.15 8.63
C LEU A 150 -5.20 4.64 7.20
N PHE A 151 -4.05 5.29 6.92
CA PHE A 151 -3.70 5.72 5.58
C PHE A 151 -3.63 4.54 4.59
N ILE A 152 -2.91 3.49 4.96
CA ILE A 152 -2.76 2.28 4.13
C ILE A 152 -4.14 1.62 3.92
N MET A 153 -4.94 1.45 4.97
CA MET A 153 -6.27 0.84 4.87
C MET A 153 -7.17 1.61 3.89
N LEU A 154 -7.24 2.94 4.00
CA LEU A 154 -8.01 3.79 3.09
C LEU A 154 -7.50 3.72 1.65
N ALA A 155 -6.19 3.70 1.44
CA ALA A 155 -5.59 3.52 0.13
C ALA A 155 -5.97 2.16 -0.49
N TYR A 156 -5.94 1.08 0.29
CA TYR A 156 -6.32 -0.26 -0.18
C TYR A 156 -7.81 -0.38 -0.49
N ILE A 157 -8.68 0.15 0.36
CA ILE A 157 -10.12 0.21 0.09
C ILE A 157 -10.34 0.95 -1.24
N SER A 158 -9.66 2.07 -1.45
CA SER A 158 -9.73 2.85 -2.69
C SER A 158 -9.24 2.05 -3.90
N ILE A 159 -8.15 1.28 -3.77
CA ILE A 159 -7.64 0.39 -4.83
C ILE A 159 -8.67 -0.70 -5.15
N ILE A 160 -9.21 -1.40 -4.15
CA ILE A 160 -10.18 -2.48 -4.33
C ILE A 160 -11.46 -1.96 -5.00
N VAL A 161 -11.96 -0.80 -4.57
CA VAL A 161 -13.12 -0.15 -5.18
C VAL A 161 -12.84 0.23 -6.64
N LYS A 162 -11.68 0.84 -6.92
CA LYS A 162 -11.27 1.21 -8.30
C LYS A 162 -11.16 -0.03 -9.19
N VAL A 163 -10.51 -1.10 -8.72
CA VAL A 163 -10.36 -2.37 -9.45
C VAL A 163 -11.72 -3.02 -9.70
N SER A 164 -12.59 -3.06 -8.69
CA SER A 164 -13.93 -3.65 -8.81
C SER A 164 -14.80 -2.88 -9.82
N LYS A 165 -14.75 -1.54 -9.80
CA LYS A 165 -15.43 -0.70 -10.78
C LYS A 165 -14.85 -0.89 -12.19
N SER A 166 -13.52 -0.97 -12.32
CA SER A 166 -12.83 -1.21 -13.59
C SER A 166 -13.20 -2.57 -14.20
N GLN A 167 -13.21 -3.65 -13.41
CA GLN A 167 -13.60 -4.98 -13.87
C GLN A 167 -15.05 -5.04 -14.36
N ARG A 168 -15.97 -4.34 -13.70
CA ARG A 168 -17.39 -4.26 -14.14
C ARG A 168 -17.52 -3.55 -15.49
N ARG A 169 -16.74 -2.47 -15.72
CA ARG A 169 -16.73 -1.73 -16.99
C ARG A 169 -16.19 -2.57 -18.16
N VAL A 170 -15.10 -3.32 -17.93
CA VAL A 170 -14.50 -4.20 -18.95
C VAL A 170 -15.45 -5.33 -19.35
N LYS A 171 -16.15 -5.93 -18.39
CA LYS A 171 -17.17 -6.96 -18.68
C LYS A 171 -18.38 -6.42 -19.43
N ALA A 172 -18.77 -5.17 -19.18
CA ALA A 172 -19.91 -4.54 -19.83
C ALA A 172 -19.63 -4.11 -21.29
N HIS A 173 -18.37 -3.91 -21.67
CA HIS A 173 -17.98 -3.46 -23.03
C HIS A 173 -17.41 -4.58 -23.93
N GLY A 174 -17.41 -5.84 -23.49
CA GLY A 174 -16.97 -6.96 -24.33
C GLY A 174 -15.49 -6.86 -24.78
N GLU A 175 -14.61 -6.34 -23.91
CA GLU A 175 -13.19 -6.16 -24.24
C GLU A 175 -12.36 -7.45 -24.21
N SER A 176 -11.27 -7.46 -24.99
CA SER A 176 -10.33 -8.57 -25.21
C SER A 176 -9.75 -9.22 -23.94
N GLU A 177 -9.54 -10.54 -23.99
CA GLU A 177 -8.98 -11.41 -22.94
C GLU A 177 -7.62 -10.92 -22.38
N VAL A 178 -6.83 -10.22 -23.21
CA VAL A 178 -5.56 -9.59 -22.84
C VAL A 178 -5.72 -8.48 -21.78
N SER A 179 -6.78 -7.66 -21.86
CA SER A 179 -7.10 -6.58 -20.90
C SER A 179 -7.53 -7.15 -19.54
N LEU A 180 -8.28 -8.26 -19.55
CA LEU A 180 -8.70 -8.94 -18.33
C LEU A 180 -7.52 -9.60 -17.58
N ASN A 181 -6.55 -10.15 -18.32
CA ASN A 181 -5.38 -10.81 -17.73
C ASN A 181 -4.41 -9.83 -17.06
N SER A 182 -4.23 -8.61 -17.60
CA SER A 182 -3.44 -7.56 -16.94
C SER A 182 -4.09 -7.09 -15.64
N ILE A 183 -5.41 -6.87 -15.63
CA ILE A 183 -6.18 -6.49 -14.43
C ILE A 183 -6.13 -7.60 -13.36
N LYS A 184 -6.23 -8.88 -13.75
CA LYS A 184 -6.07 -10.02 -12.84
C LYS A 184 -4.67 -10.04 -12.22
N ARG A 185 -3.61 -9.75 -12.99
CA ARG A 185 -2.23 -9.70 -12.49
C ARG A 185 -2.01 -8.56 -11.49
N GLU A 186 -2.54 -7.37 -11.78
CA GLU A 186 -2.48 -6.22 -10.86
C GLU A 186 -3.26 -6.48 -9.57
N SER A 187 -4.46 -7.06 -9.66
CA SER A 187 -5.26 -7.41 -8.47
C SER A 187 -4.59 -8.51 -7.62
N ALA A 188 -3.88 -9.45 -8.25
CA ALA A 188 -3.12 -10.47 -7.54
C ALA A 188 -1.94 -9.86 -6.77
N LEU A 189 -1.27 -8.84 -7.31
CA LEU A 189 -0.22 -8.10 -6.61
C LEU A 189 -0.80 -7.34 -5.41
N ALA A 190 -1.92 -6.63 -5.59
CA ALA A 190 -2.58 -5.89 -4.51
C ALA A 190 -3.00 -6.81 -3.34
N ARG A 191 -3.51 -8.02 -3.62
CA ARG A 191 -3.86 -9.02 -2.59
C ARG A 191 -2.66 -9.48 -1.77
N ARG A 192 -1.46 -9.53 -2.34
CA ARG A 192 -0.23 -9.90 -1.63
C ARG A 192 0.17 -8.84 -0.62
N VAL A 193 0.13 -7.58 -1.06
CA VAL A 193 0.45 -6.46 -0.19
C VAL A 193 -0.59 -6.33 0.93
N LEU A 194 -1.87 -6.62 0.66
CA LEU A 194 -2.90 -6.71 1.69
C LEU A 194 -2.57 -7.76 2.76
N ALA A 195 -2.10 -8.95 2.36
CA ALA A 195 -1.71 -9.99 3.32
C ALA A 195 -0.57 -9.54 4.24
N ILE A 196 0.42 -8.82 3.69
CA ILE A 196 1.55 -8.24 4.45
C ILE A 196 1.07 -7.20 5.46
N ILE A 197 0.17 -6.32 5.05
CA ILE A 197 -0.39 -5.29 5.92
C ILE A 197 -1.20 -5.91 7.05
N LEU A 198 -1.99 -6.95 6.76
CA LEU A 198 -2.78 -7.64 7.77
C LEU A 198 -1.91 -8.38 8.80
N THR A 199 -0.76 -8.92 8.39
CA THR A 199 0.17 -9.56 9.33
C THR A 199 0.84 -8.54 10.23
N ASP A 200 1.26 -7.39 9.67
CA ASP A 200 1.81 -6.28 10.46
C ASP A 200 0.79 -5.75 11.47
N PHE A 201 -0.44 -5.51 11.03
CA PHE A 201 -1.54 -5.09 11.89
C PHE A 201 -1.81 -6.10 13.02
N SER A 202 -1.82 -7.39 12.71
CA SER A 202 -2.06 -8.46 13.69
C SER A 202 -0.96 -8.54 14.75
N CYS A 203 0.28 -8.18 14.41
CA CYS A 203 1.39 -8.08 15.35
C CYS A 203 1.32 -6.83 16.23
N TRP A 204 0.86 -5.69 15.69
CA TRP A 204 0.85 -4.41 16.38
C TRP A 204 -0.42 -4.12 17.19
N ILE A 205 -1.59 -4.66 16.84
CA ILE A 205 -2.83 -4.44 17.63
C ILE A 205 -2.65 -4.81 19.11
N PRO A 206 -2.14 -6.00 19.48
CA PRO A 206 -2.05 -6.37 20.88
C PRO A 206 -1.12 -5.43 21.65
N VAL A 207 -0.03 -5.01 21.01
CA VAL A 207 0.92 -4.03 21.56
C VAL A 207 0.23 -2.69 21.81
N ILE A 208 -0.50 -2.16 20.82
CA ILE A 208 -1.24 -0.89 20.94
C ILE A 208 -2.28 -0.95 22.06
N ILE A 209 -3.06 -2.04 22.13
CA ILE A 209 -4.09 -2.23 23.16
C ILE A 209 -3.44 -2.24 24.54
N LEU A 210 -2.39 -3.04 24.74
CA LEU A 210 -1.71 -3.15 26.03
C LEU A 210 -1.03 -1.83 26.42
N SER A 211 -0.46 -1.09 25.47
CA SER A 211 0.08 0.24 25.73
C SER A 211 -1.00 1.24 26.18
N ILE A 212 -2.18 1.25 25.56
CA ILE A 212 -3.30 2.11 26.00
C ILE A 212 -3.80 1.70 27.39
N LEU A 213 -3.91 0.40 27.67
CA LEU A 213 -4.30 -0.10 28.98
C LEU A 213 -3.26 0.24 30.06
N ALA A 214 -1.97 0.18 29.75
CA ALA A 214 -0.89 0.60 30.64
C ALA A 214 -0.94 2.11 30.93
N LEU A 215 -1.16 2.94 29.90
CA LEU A 215 -1.29 4.40 30.05
C LEU A 215 -2.53 4.83 30.85
N THR A 216 -3.61 4.05 30.78
CA THR A 216 -4.83 4.29 31.58
C THR A 216 -4.75 3.69 32.99
N GLY A 217 -3.64 3.05 33.35
CA GLY A 217 -3.43 2.40 34.65
C GLY A 217 -4.24 1.12 34.84
N LYS A 218 -4.91 0.62 33.78
CA LYS A 218 -5.74 -0.60 33.82
C LYS A 218 -4.94 -1.89 33.62
N PHE A 219 -3.66 -1.78 33.30
CA PHE A 219 -2.75 -2.91 33.12
C PHE A 219 -1.44 -2.63 33.85
N HIS A 220 -1.05 -3.55 34.73
CA HIS A 220 0.23 -3.56 35.44
C HIS A 220 0.93 -4.89 35.16
N ASP A 221 2.07 -4.83 34.49
CA ASP A 221 2.93 -5.99 34.25
C ASP A 221 4.02 -6.02 35.33
N GLU A 222 3.70 -6.55 36.51
CA GLU A 222 4.62 -6.59 37.66
C GLU A 222 5.93 -7.33 37.36
N GLN A 223 5.90 -8.31 36.46
CA GLN A 223 7.05 -9.14 36.12
C GLN A 223 7.72 -8.76 34.77
N GLY A 224 7.14 -7.81 34.02
CA GLY A 224 7.63 -7.44 32.69
C GLY A 224 7.53 -8.56 31.64
N VAL A 225 6.75 -9.61 31.91
CA VAL A 225 6.71 -10.83 31.07
C VAL A 225 6.04 -10.54 29.74
N ALA A 226 4.96 -9.75 29.75
CA ALA A 226 4.26 -9.39 28.51
C ALA A 226 5.20 -8.58 27.63
N TYR A 227 5.90 -7.60 28.19
CA TYR A 227 6.89 -6.80 27.48
C TYR A 227 7.94 -7.67 26.77
N VAL A 228 8.57 -8.61 27.50
CA VAL A 228 9.61 -9.48 26.94
C VAL A 228 9.04 -10.35 25.83
N TRP A 229 7.84 -10.90 26.01
CA TRP A 229 7.20 -11.73 25.00
C TRP A 229 6.97 -10.99 23.68
N PHE A 230 6.45 -9.77 23.74
CA PHE A 230 6.22 -8.97 22.53
C PHE A 230 7.52 -8.57 21.84
N ALA A 231 8.51 -8.12 22.61
CA ALA A 231 9.77 -7.67 22.05
C ALA A 231 10.62 -8.80 21.45
N VAL A 232 10.61 -9.99 22.06
CA VAL A 232 11.45 -11.13 21.65
C VAL A 232 10.78 -12.03 20.61
N PHE A 233 9.46 -12.22 20.70
CA PHE A 233 8.76 -13.16 19.82
C PHE A 233 7.87 -12.46 18.79
N VAL A 234 6.95 -11.61 19.21
CA VAL A 234 5.90 -11.09 18.32
C VAL A 234 6.45 -10.10 17.29
N LEU A 235 7.26 -9.13 17.71
CA LEU A 235 7.80 -8.11 16.81
C LEU A 235 8.79 -8.67 15.78
N PRO A 236 9.70 -9.61 16.11
CA PRO A 236 10.56 -10.24 15.11
C PRO A 236 9.79 -11.11 14.11
N VAL A 237 8.72 -11.79 14.56
CA VAL A 237 7.86 -12.61 13.68
C VAL A 237 7.29 -11.76 12.56
N ASN A 238 6.81 -10.54 12.86
CA ASN A 238 6.26 -9.61 11.87
C ASN A 238 7.18 -9.42 10.65
N SER A 239 8.46 -9.13 10.89
CA SER A 239 9.43 -8.93 9.81
C SER A 239 9.79 -10.23 9.07
N SER A 240 9.84 -11.35 9.78
CA SER A 240 10.19 -12.67 9.22
C SER A 240 9.10 -13.29 8.33
N VAL A 241 7.84 -12.92 8.54
CA VAL A 241 6.70 -13.42 7.76
C VAL A 241 6.69 -12.84 6.34
N ASN A 242 7.30 -11.68 6.11
CA ASN A 242 7.31 -11.01 4.81
C ASN A 242 7.92 -11.88 3.68
N PRO A 243 9.16 -12.41 3.78
CA PRO A 243 9.72 -13.36 2.81
C PRO A 243 8.84 -14.58 2.54
N VAL A 244 8.21 -15.13 3.58
CA VAL A 244 7.29 -16.27 3.49
C VAL A 244 6.08 -15.88 2.63
N LEU A 245 5.45 -14.75 2.91
CA LEU A 245 4.31 -14.25 2.13
C LEU A 245 4.67 -14.03 0.66
N TYR A 246 5.85 -13.47 0.35
CA TYR A 246 6.29 -13.30 -1.04
C TYR A 246 6.50 -14.64 -1.75
N THR A 247 7.10 -15.59 -1.04
CA THR A 247 7.45 -16.92 -1.56
C THR A 247 6.19 -17.72 -1.87
N PHE A 248 5.29 -17.88 -0.90
CA PHE A 248 4.06 -18.67 -1.05
C PHE A 248 3.01 -17.98 -1.94
N SER A 249 3.09 -16.66 -2.10
CA SER A 249 2.22 -15.93 -3.03
C SER A 249 2.66 -15.99 -4.49
N THR A 250 3.86 -16.53 -4.78
CA THR A 250 4.40 -16.64 -6.14
C THR A 250 3.87 -17.91 -6.83
N PRO A 251 3.16 -17.80 -7.98
CA PRO A 251 2.52 -18.95 -8.63
C PRO A 251 3.52 -20.06 -9.01
N LYS A 252 4.72 -19.67 -9.48
CA LYS A 252 5.79 -20.61 -9.84
C LYS A 252 6.21 -21.48 -8.65
N VAL A 253 6.39 -20.87 -7.48
CA VAL A 253 6.79 -21.57 -6.25
C VAL A 253 5.66 -22.46 -5.74
N ARG A 254 4.41 -21.99 -5.80
CA ARG A 254 3.24 -22.78 -5.41
C ARG A 254 3.11 -24.06 -6.23
N ILE A 255 3.36 -24.01 -7.54
CA ILE A 255 3.32 -25.19 -8.42
C ILE A 255 4.40 -26.19 -8.02
N VAL A 256 5.64 -25.72 -7.79
CA VAL A 256 6.75 -26.59 -7.36
C VAL A 256 6.46 -27.24 -6.01
N LEU A 257 5.97 -26.47 -5.03
CA LEU A 257 5.66 -26.97 -3.69
C LEU A 257 4.49 -27.96 -3.69
N VAL A 258 3.43 -27.70 -4.45
CA VAL A 258 2.32 -28.66 -4.60
C VAL A 258 2.84 -29.94 -5.25
N GLY A 259 3.66 -29.84 -6.29
CA GLY A 259 4.29 -31.02 -6.92
C GLY A 259 5.18 -31.80 -5.95
N TRP A 260 5.96 -31.10 -5.11
CA TRP A 260 6.81 -31.72 -4.09
C TRP A 260 5.99 -32.39 -2.99
N PHE A 261 4.95 -31.73 -2.49
CA PHE A 261 4.04 -32.27 -1.48
C PHE A 261 3.26 -33.48 -2.02
N TYR A 262 2.77 -33.42 -3.25
CA TYR A 262 2.10 -34.53 -3.91
C TYR A 262 3.06 -35.73 -4.07
N CYS A 263 4.30 -35.48 -4.46
CA CYS A 263 5.38 -36.48 -4.57
C CYS A 263 5.74 -37.09 -3.20
N LEU A 264 5.76 -36.29 -2.14
CA LEU A 264 6.04 -36.72 -0.77
C LEU A 264 4.92 -37.61 -0.20
N VAL A 265 3.66 -37.23 -0.44
CA VAL A 265 2.46 -37.95 0.03
C VAL A 265 2.22 -39.23 -0.78
N THR A 266 2.42 -39.20 -2.09
CA THR A 266 2.15 -40.36 -2.97
C THR A 266 3.36 -41.28 -3.16
N ARG A 267 4.53 -40.98 -2.57
CA ARG A 267 5.82 -41.69 -2.77
C ARG A 267 6.19 -41.93 -4.24
N CYS A 268 5.61 -41.18 -5.18
CA CYS A 268 5.90 -41.32 -6.60
C CYS A 268 7.18 -40.57 -6.94
N LYS A 269 8.09 -41.14 -7.76
CA LYS A 269 9.29 -40.42 -8.21
C LYS A 269 8.87 -39.18 -9.03
N TRP A 270 9.36 -38.01 -8.62
CA TRP A 270 9.03 -36.67 -9.17
C TRP A 270 8.96 -36.60 -10.70
N PHE A 271 9.82 -37.34 -11.41
CA PHE A 271 9.86 -37.43 -12.87
C PHE A 271 8.62 -38.05 -13.53
N SER A 272 7.88 -38.92 -12.84
CA SER A 272 6.70 -39.58 -13.43
C SER A 272 5.47 -38.66 -13.48
N CYS A 273 5.40 -37.63 -12.63
CA CYS A 273 4.26 -36.71 -12.56
C CYS A 273 4.33 -35.60 -13.62
N LYS A 274 5.54 -35.29 -14.11
CA LYS A 274 5.81 -34.30 -15.16
C LYS A 274 5.19 -34.68 -16.50
N LYS A 275 5.08 -35.98 -16.79
CA LYS A 275 4.59 -36.50 -18.09
C LYS A 275 3.08 -36.36 -18.32
N ARG A 276 2.29 -35.95 -17.31
CA ARG A 276 0.83 -35.79 -17.43
C ARG A 276 0.35 -34.35 -17.55
N SER A 277 1.21 -33.35 -17.29
CA SER A 277 0.82 -31.93 -17.30
C SER A 277 1.41 -31.12 -18.46
N ASP A 278 2.34 -31.69 -19.22
CA ASP A 278 3.04 -30.96 -20.29
C ASP A 278 2.40 -31.25 -21.65
N GLY A 279 1.26 -30.59 -21.90
CA GLY A 279 1.01 -29.97 -23.21
C GLY A 279 1.74 -28.62 -23.34
N ILE A 280 2.67 -28.31 -22.42
CA ILE A 280 3.47 -27.08 -22.41
C ILE A 280 4.93 -27.50 -22.29
N ALA A 281 5.66 -27.30 -23.39
CA ALA A 281 7.05 -27.74 -23.53
C ALA A 281 7.99 -26.97 -22.60
N ILE A 282 8.87 -27.71 -21.93
CA ILE A 282 9.95 -27.22 -21.07
C ILE A 282 11.20 -27.07 -21.93
N SER A 283 11.09 -26.24 -22.96
CA SER A 283 12.21 -25.83 -23.81
C SER A 283 12.47 -24.32 -23.76
N GLU A 284 11.73 -23.56 -22.93
CA GLU A 284 11.97 -22.12 -22.70
C GLU A 284 12.60 -21.82 -21.33
N ILE A 285 13.28 -22.79 -20.71
CA ILE A 285 13.91 -22.63 -19.38
C ILE A 285 15.45 -22.55 -19.45
N PHE A 286 16.04 -22.47 -20.64
CA PHE A 286 17.39 -21.94 -20.83
C PHE A 286 17.39 -20.89 -21.94
#